data_AF-A0A0L0LBS9-F1
#
_entry.id   AF-A0A0L0LBS9-F1
#
_cell.length_a   1.000
_cell.length_b   1.000
_cell.length_c   1.000
_cell.angle_alpha   90.00
_cell.angle_beta   90.00
_cell.angle_gamma   90.00
#
_symmetry.space_group_name_H-M   'P 1'
#
loop_
_entity.id
_entity.type
_entity.pdbx_description
1 polymer ?
#
loop_
_entity_poly.entity_id
_entity_poly.type
_entity_poly.pdbx_seq_one_letter_code
_entity_poly.pdbx_strand_id
1 'polypeptide(L)'
;MKLDFNSLSDPDDIQNSLSKTSGYKKLFNYFEEVLNTEKFSTSIISLRKKYGLSEQGIRGSDDFMDLFPKLTDELERNKLFQEDLYTLLLEYGLDPLMWSTELTEYIVADEFSAEPYVALCNVWDYKKFVLRNEEIFSTRINDKDIYPVVLGISPFASERDIIDHIKHTYTEVIKPLQEKYKRQELKIGSVKRKKPKIKERNEFIYYNKDLPRREIMGLVSDKFGEHLDYGHIGKIISLMEKKRKEL
;
A
#
# COMPACT_ATOMS: atom_id res chain seq x y z
N MET A 1 -2.60 -0.34 21.25
CA MET A 1 -2.17 0.74 20.33
C MET A 1 -3.04 0.65 19.07
N LYS A 2 -4.07 1.49 18.91
CA LYS A 2 -4.95 1.42 17.74
C LYS A 2 -4.21 1.94 16.50
N LEU A 3 -4.04 1.08 15.50
CA LEU A 3 -3.59 1.49 14.17
C LEU A 3 -4.68 2.37 13.58
N ASP A 4 -4.45 3.68 13.63
CA ASP A 4 -5.34 4.66 13.04
C ASP A 4 -5.20 4.64 11.51
N PHE A 5 -6.05 3.82 10.88
CA PHE A 5 -6.23 3.68 9.43
C PHE A 5 -6.90 4.91 8.78
N ASN A 6 -7.38 5.88 9.57
CA ASN A 6 -8.24 7.00 9.12
C ASN A 6 -7.57 8.08 8.26
N SER A 7 -6.48 7.81 7.56
CA SER A 7 -5.85 8.87 6.76
C SER A 7 -5.70 8.61 5.28
N LEU A 8 -6.15 7.47 4.73
CA LEU A 8 -6.42 7.28 3.30
C LEU A 8 -7.39 6.11 3.14
N SER A 9 -8.46 6.32 2.35
CA SER A 9 -9.62 5.43 2.12
C SER A 9 -10.47 5.11 3.36
N ASP A 10 -11.77 4.93 3.15
CA ASP A 10 -12.69 4.41 4.16
C ASP A 10 -12.18 3.03 4.62
N PRO A 11 -12.06 2.74 5.93
CA PRO A 11 -11.68 1.41 6.42
C PRO A 11 -12.46 0.26 5.74
N ASP A 12 -13.73 0.50 5.42
CA ASP A 12 -14.58 -0.46 4.71
C ASP A 12 -14.11 -0.70 3.26
N ASP A 13 -13.64 0.34 2.56
CA ASP A 13 -13.10 0.22 1.21
C ASP A 13 -11.79 -0.56 1.18
N ILE A 14 -10.95 -0.40 2.22
CA ILE A 14 -9.71 -1.15 2.33
C ILE A 14 -10.02 -2.62 2.63
N GLN A 15 -10.92 -2.90 3.57
CA GLN A 15 -11.33 -4.27 3.89
C GLN A 15 -11.92 -4.97 2.66
N ASN A 16 -12.80 -4.27 1.94
CA ASN A 16 -13.38 -4.76 0.69
C ASN A 16 -12.34 -5.02 -0.41
N SER A 17 -11.23 -4.28 -0.42
CA SER A 17 -10.14 -4.48 -1.37
C SER A 17 -9.27 -5.67 -0.97
N LEU A 18 -8.98 -5.84 0.32
CA LEU A 18 -8.18 -6.94 0.84
C LEU A 18 -8.90 -8.28 0.75
N SER A 19 -10.19 -8.34 1.07
CA SER A 19 -10.99 -9.58 1.05
C SER A 19 -11.09 -10.21 -0.35
N LYS A 20 -10.90 -9.40 -1.40
CA LYS A 20 -10.87 -9.86 -2.79
C LYS A 20 -9.56 -10.54 -3.17
N THR A 21 -8.50 -10.37 -2.39
CA THR A 21 -7.19 -10.95 -2.70
C THR A 21 -7.17 -12.46 -2.44
N SER A 22 -6.41 -13.17 -3.28
CA SER A 22 -6.08 -14.58 -3.07
C SER A 22 -5.30 -14.81 -1.77
N GLY A 23 -4.45 -13.86 -1.39
CA GLY A 23 -3.70 -13.90 -0.14
C GLY A 23 -4.59 -13.87 1.11
N TYR A 24 -5.66 -13.06 1.10
CA TYR A 24 -6.67 -13.06 2.17
C TYR A 24 -7.27 -14.46 2.35
N LYS A 25 -7.81 -15.04 1.28
CA LYS A 25 -8.45 -16.36 1.33
C LYS A 25 -7.50 -17.45 1.81
N LYS A 26 -6.25 -17.43 1.33
CA LYS A 26 -5.22 -18.38 1.75
C LYS A 26 -4.95 -18.29 3.26
N LEU A 27 -4.81 -17.08 3.78
CA LEU A 27 -4.51 -16.85 5.19
C LEU A 27 -5.71 -17.17 6.09
N PHE A 28 -6.92 -16.83 5.64
CA PHE A 28 -8.16 -17.18 6.33
C PHE A 28 -8.34 -18.71 6.43
N ASN A 29 -8.21 -19.43 5.31
CA ASN A 29 -8.30 -20.90 5.32
C ASN A 29 -7.24 -21.54 6.24
N TYR A 30 -6.00 -21.05 6.19
CA TYR A 30 -4.94 -21.52 7.09
C TYR A 30 -5.31 -21.27 8.55
N PHE A 31 -5.86 -20.10 8.87
CA PHE A 31 -6.29 -19.79 10.22
C PHE A 31 -7.43 -20.71 10.68
N GLU A 32 -8.44 -20.98 9.84
CA GLU A 32 -9.48 -21.96 10.14
C GLU A 32 -8.91 -23.36 10.41
N GLU A 33 -7.90 -23.79 9.65
CA GLU A 33 -7.20 -25.05 9.92
C GLU A 33 -6.51 -25.04 11.29
N VAL A 34 -5.81 -23.93 11.63
CA VAL A 34 -5.14 -23.76 12.92
C VAL A 34 -6.13 -23.83 14.09
N LEU A 35 -7.29 -23.17 13.98
CA LEU A 35 -8.36 -23.19 15.00
C LEU A 35 -8.82 -24.61 15.33
N ASN A 36 -8.80 -25.50 14.34
CA ASN A 36 -9.22 -26.89 14.50
C ASN A 36 -8.13 -27.82 15.06
N THR A 37 -6.93 -27.30 15.35
CA THR A 37 -5.85 -28.11 15.94
C THR A 37 -5.97 -28.20 17.46
N GLU A 38 -5.72 -29.40 18.00
CA GLU A 38 -5.69 -29.64 19.45
C GLU A 38 -4.63 -28.77 20.15
N LYS A 39 -3.47 -28.60 19.50
CA LYS A 39 -2.38 -27.76 20.01
C LYS A 39 -2.83 -26.32 20.19
N PHE A 40 -3.48 -25.73 19.17
CA PHE A 40 -3.94 -24.35 19.25
C PHE A 40 -5.04 -24.19 20.30
N SER A 41 -6.03 -25.09 20.30
CA SER A 41 -7.11 -25.10 21.30
C SER A 41 -6.54 -25.16 22.73
N THR A 42 -5.54 -26.00 22.97
CA THR A 42 -4.86 -26.11 24.27
C THR A 42 -4.16 -24.80 24.65
N SER A 43 -3.48 -24.14 23.71
CA SER A 43 -2.85 -22.84 23.94
C SER A 43 -3.89 -21.77 24.32
N ILE A 44 -5.04 -21.74 23.65
CA ILE A 44 -6.13 -20.80 23.94
C ILE A 44 -6.70 -21.04 25.35
N ILE A 45 -6.97 -22.30 25.72
CA ILE A 45 -7.45 -22.66 27.07
C ILE A 45 -6.41 -22.25 28.13
N SER A 46 -5.12 -22.48 27.87
CA SER A 46 -4.05 -22.09 28.78
C SER A 46 -3.98 -20.57 28.98
N LEU A 47 -4.13 -19.78 27.91
CA LEU A 47 -4.21 -18.32 27.99
C LEU A 47 -5.44 -17.87 28.77
N ARG A 48 -6.62 -18.42 28.45
CA ARG A 48 -7.86 -18.13 29.19
C ARG A 48 -7.67 -18.36 30.69
N LYS A 49 -7.11 -19.50 31.09
CA LYS A 49 -6.82 -19.83 32.48
C LYS A 49 -5.80 -18.88 33.12
N LYS A 50 -4.70 -18.57 32.44
CA LYS A 50 -3.65 -17.64 32.92
C LYS A 50 -4.24 -16.26 33.25
N TYR A 51 -5.20 -15.82 32.46
CA TYR A 51 -5.85 -14.52 32.61
C TYR A 51 -7.26 -14.59 33.24
N GLY A 52 -7.60 -15.69 33.94
CA GLY A 52 -8.83 -15.80 34.71
C GLY A 52 -10.12 -15.69 33.87
N LEU A 53 -10.05 -16.05 32.59
CA LEU A 53 -11.18 -16.13 31.68
C LEU A 53 -11.80 -17.53 31.71
N SER A 54 -13.08 -17.63 31.31
CA SER A 54 -13.78 -18.89 31.11
C SER A 54 -13.09 -19.74 30.04
N GLU A 55 -12.96 -21.05 30.26
CA GLU A 55 -12.40 -21.98 29.25
C GLU A 55 -13.23 -22.01 27.96
N GLN A 56 -14.53 -21.75 28.05
CA GLN A 56 -15.48 -21.74 26.92
C GLN A 56 -15.66 -20.34 26.31
N GLY A 57 -14.85 -19.36 26.73
CA GLY A 57 -15.11 -17.95 26.48
C GLY A 57 -16.43 -17.50 27.13
N ILE A 58 -16.83 -16.27 26.80
CA ILE A 58 -18.10 -15.68 27.24
C ILE A 58 -18.90 -15.34 25.98
N ARG A 59 -19.77 -16.27 25.59
CA ARG A 59 -20.58 -16.14 24.35
C ARG A 59 -21.75 -15.19 24.55
N GLY A 60 -22.06 -14.39 23.53
CA GLY A 60 -23.31 -13.61 23.48
C GLY A 60 -23.36 -12.42 24.44
N SER A 61 -22.22 -11.82 24.79
CA SER A 61 -22.23 -10.50 25.41
C SER A 61 -22.41 -9.43 24.33
N ASP A 62 -23.47 -8.63 24.41
CA ASP A 62 -23.77 -7.56 23.46
C ASP A 62 -22.72 -6.42 23.44
N ASP A 63 -21.72 -6.44 24.34
CA ASP A 63 -20.58 -5.52 24.26
C ASP A 63 -19.27 -6.24 24.61
N PHE A 64 -18.49 -6.58 23.58
CA PHE A 64 -17.06 -6.97 23.71
C PHE A 64 -16.27 -5.98 24.59
N MET A 65 -16.68 -4.70 24.53
CA MET A 65 -16.12 -3.61 25.32
C MET A 65 -16.40 -3.72 26.83
N ASP A 66 -17.35 -4.55 27.27
CA ASP A 66 -17.65 -4.82 28.68
C ASP A 66 -16.83 -5.99 29.25
N LEU A 67 -16.23 -6.83 28.38
CA LEU A 67 -15.36 -7.94 28.77
C LEU A 67 -13.88 -7.57 28.76
N PHE A 68 -13.50 -6.63 27.89
CA PHE A 68 -12.19 -6.00 27.82
C PHE A 68 -11.67 -5.40 29.14
N PRO A 69 -12.50 -4.75 30.00
CA PRO A 69 -12.09 -4.13 31.27
C PRO A 69 -11.37 -5.09 32.22
N LYS A 70 -11.79 -6.35 32.28
CA LYS A 70 -11.13 -7.36 33.13
C LYS A 70 -9.68 -7.64 32.72
N LEU A 71 -9.31 -7.42 31.46
CA LEU A 71 -7.95 -7.56 30.94
C LEU A 71 -7.19 -6.22 30.94
N THR A 72 -7.88 -5.08 30.95
CA THR A 72 -7.29 -3.73 30.78
C THR A 72 -7.18 -2.87 32.02
N ASP A 73 -7.89 -3.17 33.10
CA ASP A 73 -7.86 -2.33 34.32
C ASP A 73 -6.48 -2.32 35.00
N GLU A 74 -5.64 -3.31 34.69
CA GLU A 74 -4.23 -3.36 35.07
C GLU A 74 -3.35 -3.26 33.81
N LEU A 75 -2.76 -2.08 33.59
CA LEU A 75 -1.89 -1.79 32.44
C LEU A 75 -0.81 -2.88 32.22
N GLU A 76 -0.19 -3.34 33.32
CA GLU A 76 0.86 -4.35 33.27
C GLU A 76 0.31 -5.73 32.86
N ARG A 77 -0.89 -6.08 33.34
CA ARG A 77 -1.57 -7.32 32.98
C ARG A 77 -1.95 -7.34 31.51
N ASN A 78 -2.43 -6.20 30.99
CA ASN A 78 -2.73 -6.05 29.57
C ASN A 78 -1.47 -6.21 28.71
N LYS A 79 -0.36 -5.58 29.12
CA LYS A 79 0.92 -5.69 28.42
C LYS A 79 1.39 -7.15 28.35
N LEU A 80 1.37 -7.86 29.47
CA LEU A 80 1.73 -9.29 29.50
C LEU A 80 0.81 -10.13 28.61
N PHE A 81 -0.50 -9.85 28.62
CA PHE A 81 -1.45 -10.55 27.75
C PHE A 81 -1.12 -10.33 26.27
N GLN A 82 -0.80 -9.10 25.88
CA GLN A 82 -0.40 -8.78 24.51
C GLN A 82 0.92 -9.45 24.12
N GLU A 83 1.91 -9.52 25.02
CA GLU A 83 3.18 -10.22 24.79
C GLU A 83 2.98 -11.73 24.56
N ASP A 84 2.16 -12.38 25.40
CA ASP A 84 1.79 -13.79 25.23
C ASP A 84 1.03 -14.04 23.93
N LEU A 85 0.06 -13.17 23.62
CA LEU A 85 -0.73 -13.24 22.39
C LEU A 85 0.17 -13.11 21.16
N TYR A 86 1.12 -12.18 21.17
CA TYR A 86 2.05 -11.96 20.07
C TYR A 86 2.95 -13.18 19.90
N THR A 87 3.42 -13.76 21.00
CA THR A 87 4.21 -15.00 20.99
C THR A 87 3.42 -16.12 20.33
N LEU A 88 2.16 -16.32 20.74
CA LEU A 88 1.28 -17.33 20.16
C LEU A 88 1.08 -17.10 18.66
N LEU A 89 0.77 -15.88 18.22
CA LEU A 89 0.58 -15.56 16.81
C LEU A 89 1.83 -15.87 15.97
N LEU A 90 3.01 -15.51 16.48
CA LEU A 90 4.28 -15.78 15.82
C LEU A 90 4.58 -17.29 15.70
N GLU A 91 4.19 -18.11 16.67
CA GLU A 91 4.34 -19.57 16.59
C GLU A 91 3.58 -20.18 15.39
N TYR A 92 2.47 -19.55 14.99
CA TYR A 92 1.66 -19.97 13.85
C TYR A 92 1.94 -19.15 12.59
N GLY A 93 2.96 -18.30 12.59
CA GLY A 93 3.32 -17.47 11.43
C GLY A 93 2.29 -16.39 11.09
N LEU A 94 1.45 -16.01 12.05
CA LEU A 94 0.43 -14.96 11.92
C LEU A 94 1.04 -13.63 12.36
N ASP A 95 0.86 -12.58 11.56
CA ASP A 95 1.36 -11.23 11.89
C ASP A 95 0.62 -10.66 13.12
N PRO A 96 1.29 -10.41 14.25
CA PRO A 96 0.64 -9.88 15.44
C PRO A 96 -0.08 -8.55 15.21
N LEU A 97 0.42 -7.70 14.30
CA LEU A 97 -0.21 -6.40 14.01
C LEU A 97 -1.56 -6.54 13.31
N MET A 98 -1.78 -7.65 12.61
CA MET A 98 -2.98 -7.91 11.81
C MET A 98 -3.96 -8.85 12.50
N TRP A 99 -3.51 -9.67 13.44
CA TRP A 99 -4.32 -10.73 14.05
C TRP A 99 -4.62 -10.51 15.53
N SER A 100 -3.94 -9.57 16.21
CA SER A 100 -4.09 -9.43 17.65
C SER A 100 -5.50 -9.07 18.09
N THR A 101 -6.23 -8.27 17.29
CA THR A 101 -7.58 -7.83 17.66
C THR A 101 -8.54 -9.01 17.60
N GLU A 102 -8.55 -9.71 16.47
CA GLU A 102 -9.43 -10.83 16.18
C GLU A 102 -9.14 -12.02 17.08
N LEU A 103 -7.87 -12.31 17.34
CA LEU A 103 -7.54 -13.38 18.27
C LEU A 103 -7.83 -13.00 19.72
N THR A 104 -7.75 -11.72 20.10
CA THR A 104 -8.22 -11.27 21.42
C THR A 104 -9.72 -11.51 21.58
N GLU A 105 -10.53 -11.14 20.58
CA GLU A 105 -11.96 -11.42 20.55
C GLU A 105 -12.24 -12.91 20.71
N TYR A 106 -11.57 -13.74 19.92
CA TYR A 106 -11.75 -15.19 20.02
C TYR A 106 -11.34 -15.77 21.38
N ILE A 107 -10.23 -15.31 21.97
CA ILE A 107 -9.81 -15.73 23.32
C ILE A 107 -10.86 -15.36 24.36
N VAL A 108 -11.49 -14.19 24.25
CA VAL A 108 -12.46 -13.69 25.24
C VAL A 108 -13.84 -14.31 25.04
N ALA A 109 -14.34 -14.34 23.81
CA ALA A 109 -15.74 -14.64 23.50
C ALA A 109 -15.96 -16.03 22.89
N ASP A 110 -14.89 -16.73 22.46
CA ASP A 110 -14.98 -17.99 21.70
C ASP A 110 -15.69 -17.84 20.34
N GLU A 111 -15.76 -16.61 19.83
CA GLU A 111 -16.37 -16.23 18.56
C GLU A 111 -15.64 -15.03 17.95
N PHE A 112 -15.77 -14.86 16.63
CA PHE A 112 -15.31 -13.65 15.92
C PHE A 112 -16.52 -12.75 15.69
N SER A 113 -16.38 -11.46 15.99
CA SER A 113 -17.47 -10.50 15.76
C SER A 113 -17.62 -10.09 14.29
N ALA A 114 -16.54 -10.23 13.51
CA ALA A 114 -16.48 -9.87 12.10
C ALA A 114 -15.46 -10.72 11.33
N GLU A 115 -15.48 -10.64 10.00
CA GLU A 115 -14.41 -11.19 9.17
C GLU A 115 -13.07 -10.48 9.49
N PRO A 116 -11.98 -11.23 9.68
CA PRO A 116 -10.72 -10.68 10.14
C PRO A 116 -10.09 -9.77 9.09
N TYR A 117 -9.51 -8.64 9.52
CA TYR A 117 -8.86 -7.71 8.61
C TYR A 117 -7.41 -8.15 8.37
N VAL A 118 -7.21 -9.13 7.49
CA VAL A 118 -5.92 -9.83 7.37
C VAL A 118 -5.40 -9.88 5.94
N ALA A 119 -4.08 -9.87 5.77
CA ALA A 119 -3.46 -9.96 4.45
C ALA A 119 -2.03 -10.49 4.53
N LEU A 120 -1.57 -11.12 3.44
CA LEU A 120 -0.16 -11.51 3.27
C LEU A 120 0.74 -10.34 2.89
N CYS A 121 0.16 -9.21 2.48
CA CYS A 121 0.87 -7.99 2.13
C CYS A 121 0.14 -6.80 2.76
N ASN A 122 0.88 -5.78 3.14
CA ASN A 122 0.36 -4.58 3.79
C ASN A 122 0.95 -3.32 3.18
N VAL A 123 0.12 -2.29 2.99
CA VAL A 123 0.53 -1.00 2.46
C VAL A 123 0.60 0.02 3.61
N TRP A 124 1.75 0.67 3.77
CA TRP A 124 1.97 1.66 4.82
C TRP A 124 2.35 3.03 4.25
N ASP A 125 1.82 4.08 4.88
CA ASP A 125 2.31 5.45 4.74
C ASP A 125 3.65 5.56 5.48
N TYR A 126 4.76 5.50 4.74
CA TYR A 126 6.08 5.46 5.36
C TYR A 126 6.38 6.73 6.16
N LYS A 127 5.88 7.88 5.69
CA LYS A 127 6.08 9.15 6.37
C LYS A 127 5.33 9.19 7.70
N LYS A 128 4.08 8.71 7.75
CA LYS A 128 3.32 8.57 9.01
C LYS A 128 3.96 7.55 9.94
N PHE A 129 4.47 6.44 9.40
CA PHE A 129 5.11 5.38 10.17
C PHE A 129 6.41 5.86 10.84
N VAL A 130 7.30 6.54 10.11
CA VAL A 130 8.56 7.08 10.64
C VAL A 130 8.30 8.16 11.70
N LEU A 131 7.35 9.09 11.48
CA LEU A 131 7.01 10.14 12.45
C LEU A 131 6.54 9.58 13.80
N ARG A 132 5.94 8.39 13.81
CA ARG A 132 5.48 7.72 15.04
C ARG A 132 6.60 6.97 15.76
N ASN A 133 7.72 6.72 15.09
CA ASN A 133 8.82 5.88 15.56
C ASN A 133 10.17 6.59 15.41
N GLU A 134 10.21 7.90 15.63
CA GLU A 134 11.39 8.75 15.36
C GLU A 134 12.66 8.28 16.08
N GLU A 135 12.53 7.63 17.24
CA GLU A 135 13.67 7.06 17.98
C GLU A 135 14.36 5.89 17.27
N ILE A 136 13.63 5.16 16.41
CA ILE A 136 14.12 3.94 15.74
C ILE A 136 14.76 4.27 14.39
N PHE A 137 14.27 5.29 13.69
CA PHE A 137 14.69 5.63 12.32
C PHE A 137 15.66 6.81 12.31
N SER A 138 16.87 6.61 12.85
CA SER A 138 17.98 7.58 12.75
C SER A 138 18.76 7.43 11.44
N THR A 139 18.11 7.56 10.27
CA THR A 139 18.83 7.47 8.99
C THR A 139 18.51 8.58 8.00
N ARG A 140 19.62 9.11 7.46
CA ARG A 140 19.83 9.85 6.21
C ARG A 140 18.57 10.41 5.54
N ILE A 141 18.45 11.74 5.59
CA ILE A 141 17.77 12.65 4.65
C ILE A 141 16.79 11.98 3.65
N ASN A 142 15.49 12.23 3.84
CA ASN A 142 14.42 12.28 2.84
C ASN A 142 13.92 10.99 2.14
N ASP A 143 14.31 9.76 2.52
CA ASP A 143 13.73 8.55 1.87
C ASP A 143 12.20 8.50 1.96
N LYS A 144 11.62 8.98 3.07
CA LYS A 144 10.17 9.11 3.27
C LYS A 144 9.48 10.09 2.31
N ASP A 145 10.23 11.04 1.75
CA ASP A 145 9.71 12.01 0.77
C ASP A 145 9.93 11.53 -0.68
N ILE A 146 10.74 10.48 -0.88
CA ILE A 146 11.03 9.87 -2.19
C ILE A 146 10.18 8.62 -2.40
N TYR A 147 10.03 7.79 -1.36
CA TYR A 147 9.27 6.54 -1.36
C TYR A 147 8.22 6.58 -0.24
N PRO A 148 7.10 7.29 -0.43
CA PRO A 148 6.09 7.49 0.61
C PRO A 148 5.26 6.23 0.91
N VAL A 149 5.33 5.22 0.05
CA VAL A 149 4.59 3.96 0.19
C VAL A 149 5.56 2.83 0.47
N VAL A 150 5.32 2.11 1.55
CA VAL A 150 6.01 0.85 1.86
C VAL A 150 5.03 -0.30 1.69
N LEU A 151 5.49 -1.35 1.00
CA LEU A 151 4.77 -2.62 0.90
C LEU A 151 5.47 -3.63 1.82
N GLY A 152 4.84 -3.94 2.95
CA GLY A 152 5.21 -5.07 3.79
C GLY A 152 4.77 -6.36 3.13
N ILE A 153 5.67 -7.33 3.02
CA ILE A 153 5.42 -8.61 2.33
C ILE A 153 5.70 -9.73 3.33
N SER A 154 4.69 -10.56 3.60
CA SER A 154 4.86 -11.77 4.41
C SER A 154 5.87 -12.72 3.75
N PRO A 155 6.74 -13.40 4.52
CA PRO A 155 7.63 -14.42 3.97
C PRO A 155 6.87 -15.60 3.33
N PHE A 156 5.57 -15.73 3.58
CA PHE A 156 4.70 -16.78 3.00
C PHE A 156 3.93 -16.31 1.75
N ALA A 157 4.13 -15.06 1.32
CA ALA A 157 3.55 -14.52 0.11
C ALA A 157 4.32 -15.01 -1.13
N SER A 158 3.60 -15.59 -2.08
CA SER A 158 4.16 -15.86 -3.41
C SER A 158 4.20 -14.59 -4.26
N GLU A 159 4.97 -14.59 -5.36
CA GLU A 159 4.95 -13.51 -6.35
C GLU A 159 3.52 -13.21 -6.83
N ARG A 160 2.70 -14.24 -7.01
CA ARG A 160 1.31 -14.09 -7.43
C ARG A 160 0.48 -13.36 -6.38
N ASP A 161 0.66 -13.68 -5.10
CA ASP A 161 -0.05 -13.02 -3.99
C ASP A 161 0.31 -11.52 -3.95
N ILE A 162 1.60 -11.19 -4.14
CA ILE A 162 2.09 -9.80 -4.15
C ILE A 162 1.47 -9.01 -5.31
N ILE A 163 1.50 -9.57 -6.52
CA ILE A 163 0.91 -8.92 -7.71
C ILE A 163 -0.59 -8.73 -7.54
N ASP A 164 -1.28 -9.76 -7.04
CA ASP A 164 -2.72 -9.75 -6.80
C ASP A 164 -3.13 -8.71 -5.76
N HIS A 165 -2.37 -8.61 -4.66
CA HIS A 165 -2.57 -7.60 -3.64
C HIS A 165 -2.40 -6.18 -4.20
N ILE A 166 -1.33 -5.92 -4.94
CA ILE A 166 -1.11 -4.61 -5.57
C ILE A 166 -2.28 -4.28 -6.50
N LYS A 167 -2.73 -5.22 -7.33
CA LYS A 167 -3.85 -4.98 -8.27
C LYS A 167 -5.14 -4.55 -7.55
N HIS A 168 -5.48 -5.19 -6.45
CA HIS A 168 -6.73 -4.92 -5.73
C HIS A 168 -6.64 -3.67 -4.84
N THR A 169 -5.46 -3.35 -4.31
CA THR A 169 -5.26 -2.20 -3.42
C THR A 169 -4.76 -0.94 -4.13
N TYR A 170 -4.40 -1.02 -5.42
CA TYR A 170 -3.74 0.09 -6.10
C TYR A 170 -4.61 1.36 -6.13
N THR A 171 -5.86 1.22 -6.55
CA THR A 171 -6.74 2.39 -6.76
C THR A 171 -7.16 3.03 -5.46
N GLU A 172 -7.52 2.23 -4.45
CA GLU A 172 -8.09 2.74 -3.21
C GLU A 172 -7.04 3.10 -2.16
N VAL A 173 -5.87 2.46 -2.19
CA VAL A 173 -4.86 2.61 -1.12
C VAL A 173 -3.55 3.21 -1.65
N ILE A 174 -2.90 2.52 -2.60
CA ILE A 174 -1.53 2.87 -3.03
C ILE A 174 -1.51 4.20 -3.79
N LYS A 175 -2.40 4.38 -4.76
CA LYS A 175 -2.43 5.57 -5.63
C LYS A 175 -2.79 6.83 -4.84
N PRO A 176 -3.79 6.85 -3.94
CA PRO A 176 -4.05 8.01 -3.09
C PRO A 176 -2.83 8.39 -2.25
N LEU A 177 -2.10 7.41 -1.70
CA LEU A 177 -0.86 7.64 -0.97
C LEU A 177 0.22 8.29 -1.85
N GLN A 178 0.42 7.77 -3.06
CA GLN A 178 1.37 8.34 -4.01
C GLN A 178 1.03 9.78 -4.37
N GLU A 179 -0.24 10.06 -4.71
CA GLU A 179 -0.67 11.40 -5.12
C GLU A 179 -0.60 12.41 -3.95
N LYS A 180 -0.88 11.98 -2.71
CA LYS A 180 -0.73 12.80 -1.49
C LYS A 180 0.65 13.43 -1.34
N TYR A 181 1.70 12.72 -1.75
CA TYR A 181 3.10 13.15 -1.58
C TYR A 181 3.78 13.56 -2.90
N LYS A 182 3.05 13.53 -4.01
CA LYS A 182 3.58 13.83 -5.33
C LYS A 182 3.86 15.33 -5.49
N ARG A 183 5.10 15.67 -5.86
CA ARG A 183 5.48 17.04 -6.20
C ARG A 183 4.98 17.40 -7.61
N GLN A 184 3.94 18.22 -7.70
CA GLN A 184 3.27 18.57 -8.97
C GLN A 184 4.20 19.27 -9.98
N GLU A 185 5.24 19.94 -9.49
CA GLU A 185 6.26 20.62 -10.29
C GLU A 185 7.22 19.66 -11.01
N LEU A 186 7.36 18.41 -10.57
CA LEU A 186 8.25 17.42 -11.16
C LEU A 186 7.52 16.56 -12.20
N LYS A 187 7.96 16.62 -13.46
CA LYS A 187 7.38 15.86 -14.58
C LYS A 187 8.19 14.61 -14.94
N ILE A 188 8.48 13.77 -13.96
CA ILE A 188 9.18 12.49 -14.18
C ILE A 188 8.29 11.59 -15.05
N GLY A 189 8.85 11.02 -16.13
CA GLY A 189 8.12 10.15 -17.07
C GLY A 189 7.42 10.86 -18.24
N SER A 190 7.22 12.18 -18.21
CA SER A 190 6.73 12.93 -19.38
C SER A 190 7.82 13.20 -20.42
N VAL A 191 9.09 13.02 -20.04
CA VAL A 191 10.26 13.19 -20.90
C VAL A 191 10.48 11.92 -21.71
N LYS A 192 9.74 11.76 -22.79
CA LYS A 192 10.00 10.69 -23.75
C LYS A 192 11.24 11.04 -24.58
N ARG A 193 12.24 10.15 -24.61
CA ARG A 193 13.36 10.26 -25.56
C ARG A 193 12.79 10.16 -26.98
N LYS A 194 12.76 11.29 -27.70
CA LYS A 194 12.41 11.25 -29.13
C LYS A 194 13.47 10.45 -29.88
N LYS A 195 13.04 9.69 -30.89
CA LYS A 195 13.97 9.04 -31.83
C LYS A 195 14.92 10.11 -32.41
N PRO A 196 16.23 9.85 -32.57
CA PRO A 196 17.20 10.84 -33.05
C PRO A 196 16.76 11.55 -34.34
N LYS A 197 16.25 10.79 -35.32
CA LYS A 197 15.69 11.34 -36.57
C LYS A 197 14.59 12.39 -36.34
N ILE A 198 13.68 12.13 -35.41
CA ILE A 198 12.56 13.05 -35.09
C ILE A 198 13.09 14.31 -34.39
N LYS A 199 14.10 14.16 -33.52
CA LYS A 199 14.74 15.30 -32.84
C LYS A 199 15.43 16.19 -33.87
N GLU A 200 16.25 15.61 -34.74
CA GLU A 200 16.97 16.30 -35.79
C GLU A 200 16.03 17.01 -36.77
N ARG A 201 14.98 16.33 -37.24
CA ARG A 201 13.95 16.93 -38.10
C ARG A 201 13.26 18.12 -37.43
N ASN A 202 12.87 17.97 -36.16
CA ASN A 202 12.22 19.06 -35.43
C ASN A 202 13.16 20.26 -35.19
N GLU A 203 14.45 20.00 -34.95
CA GLU A 203 15.47 21.04 -34.85
C GLU A 203 15.68 21.74 -36.19
N PHE A 204 15.79 20.98 -37.28
CA PHE A 204 15.88 21.51 -38.63
C PHE A 204 14.69 22.42 -38.99
N ILE A 205 13.46 21.97 -38.71
CA ILE A 205 12.25 22.78 -38.89
C ILE A 205 12.32 24.09 -38.08
N TYR A 206 12.79 24.01 -36.83
CA TYR A 206 12.90 25.18 -35.96
C TYR A 206 13.97 26.17 -36.44
N TYR A 207 15.12 25.70 -36.93
CA TYR A 207 16.17 26.57 -37.47
C TYR A 207 15.76 27.31 -38.74
N ASN A 208 14.77 26.78 -39.46
CA ASN A 208 14.21 27.40 -40.67
C ASN A 208 12.87 28.09 -40.42
N LYS A 209 12.50 28.35 -39.16
CA LYS A 209 11.16 28.86 -38.79
C LYS A 209 10.79 30.21 -39.39
N ASP A 210 11.78 30.99 -39.81
CA ASP A 210 11.60 32.31 -40.40
C ASP A 210 11.25 32.23 -41.91
N LEU A 211 11.39 31.06 -42.53
CA LEU A 211 10.96 30.82 -43.91
C LEU A 211 9.43 30.59 -43.99
N PRO A 212 8.79 30.88 -45.14
CA PRO A 212 7.42 30.48 -45.39
C PRO A 212 7.24 28.96 -45.17
N ARG A 213 6.19 28.54 -44.45
CA ARG A 213 6.09 27.10 -44.07
C ARG A 213 6.01 26.17 -45.27
N ARG A 214 5.53 26.65 -46.43
CA ARG A 214 5.54 25.89 -47.70
C ARG A 214 6.97 25.55 -48.15
N GLU A 215 7.93 26.45 -47.96
CA GLU A 215 9.34 26.20 -48.24
C GLU A 215 9.93 25.20 -47.24
N ILE A 216 9.59 25.34 -45.95
CA ILE A 216 10.00 24.39 -44.91
C ILE A 216 9.50 22.98 -45.24
N MET A 217 8.28 22.82 -45.77
CA MET A 217 7.74 21.51 -46.19
C MET A 217 8.61 20.85 -47.26
N GLY A 218 9.03 21.61 -48.28
CA GLY A 218 9.92 21.13 -49.33
C GLY A 218 11.26 20.66 -48.76
N LEU A 219 11.90 21.52 -47.96
CA LEU A 219 13.18 21.21 -47.33
C LEU A 219 13.11 19.98 -46.40
N VAL A 220 12.00 19.79 -45.69
CA VAL A 220 11.81 18.61 -44.82
C VAL A 220 11.61 17.35 -45.66
N SER A 221 10.84 17.44 -46.75
CA SER A 221 10.63 16.33 -47.68
C SER A 221 11.96 15.88 -48.29
N ASP A 222 12.76 16.83 -48.77
CA ASP A 222 14.05 16.55 -49.42
C ASP A 222 15.08 15.96 -48.44
N LYS A 223 15.16 16.51 -47.23
CA LYS A 223 16.17 16.10 -46.25
C LYS A 223 15.80 14.83 -45.46
N PHE A 224 14.53 14.64 -45.13
CA PHE A 224 14.10 13.57 -44.22
C PHE A 224 13.22 12.50 -44.90
N GLY A 225 12.78 12.73 -46.15
CA GLY A 225 11.84 11.87 -46.86
C GLY A 225 10.44 11.87 -46.23
N GLU A 226 10.08 12.95 -45.53
CA GLU A 226 8.83 13.04 -44.76
C GLU A 226 7.94 14.17 -45.25
N HIS A 227 6.69 13.84 -45.59
CA HIS A 227 5.68 14.83 -45.97
C HIS A 227 4.92 15.30 -44.73
N LEU A 228 5.24 16.50 -44.25
CA LEU A 228 4.51 17.16 -43.16
C LEU A 228 3.64 18.27 -43.71
N ASP A 229 2.41 18.41 -43.20
CA ASP A 229 1.54 19.52 -43.56
C ASP A 229 1.89 20.83 -42.81
N TYR A 230 1.24 21.92 -43.24
CA TYR A 230 1.41 23.27 -42.68
C TYR A 230 1.10 23.36 -41.17
N GLY A 231 0.10 22.59 -40.72
CA GLY A 231 -0.33 22.55 -39.32
C GLY A 231 0.68 21.83 -38.43
N HIS A 232 1.23 20.72 -38.92
CA HIS A 232 2.27 19.94 -38.26
C HIS A 232 3.57 20.75 -38.08
N ILE A 233 4.01 21.45 -39.12
CA ILE A 233 5.19 22.33 -39.03
C ILE A 233 4.94 23.46 -38.01
N GLY A 234 3.78 24.12 -38.09
CA GLY A 234 3.41 25.17 -37.13
C GLY A 234 3.40 24.68 -35.67
N LYS A 235 2.84 23.48 -35.45
CA LYS A 235 2.83 22.82 -34.12
C LYS A 235 4.24 22.50 -33.64
N ILE A 236 5.12 22.01 -34.52
CA ILE A 236 6.51 21.72 -34.17
C ILE A 236 7.25 23.00 -33.75
N ILE A 237 7.12 24.08 -34.52
CA ILE A 237 7.75 25.37 -34.20
C ILE A 237 7.26 25.87 -32.83
N SER A 238 5.94 25.93 -32.62
CA SER A 238 5.35 26.38 -31.35
C SER A 238 5.83 25.55 -30.15
N LEU A 239 5.86 24.22 -30.28
CA LEU A 239 6.36 23.32 -29.23
C LEU A 239 7.84 23.54 -28.94
N MET A 240 8.66 23.80 -29.96
CA MET A 240 10.09 24.07 -29.79
C MET A 240 10.35 25.44 -29.15
N GLU A 241 9.55 26.46 -29.47
CA GLU A 241 9.62 27.77 -28.81
C GLU A 241 9.25 27.67 -27.34
N LYS A 242 8.15 26.99 -27.01
CA LYS A 242 7.74 26.76 -25.63
C LYS A 242 8.83 26.03 -24.85
N LYS A 243 9.37 24.95 -25.41
CA LYS A 243 10.43 24.16 -24.77
C LYS A 243 11.70 24.98 -24.47
N ARG A 244 12.04 25.96 -25.31
CA ARG A 244 13.22 26.82 -25.11
C ARG A 244 12.98 27.99 -24.17
N LYS A 245 11.72 28.35 -23.89
CA LYS A 245 11.35 29.33 -22.86
C LYS A 245 11.25 28.72 -21.45
N GLU A 246 11.01 27.41 -21.38
CA GLU A 246 10.93 26.64 -20.12
C GLU A 246 12.31 26.09 -19.66
N LEU A 247 13.39 26.36 -20.42
CA LEU A 247 14.78 26.08 -20.07
C LEU A 247 15.46 27.38 -19.61
#